data_AF-A0A352GJK1-F1
#
_entry.id   AF-A0A352GJK1-F1
#
_cell.length_a   1.000
_cell.length_b   1.000
_cell.length_c   1.000
_cell.angle_alpha   90.00
_cell.angle_beta   90.00
_cell.angle_gamma   90.00
#
_symmetry.space_group_name_H-M   'P 1'
#
loop_
_entity.id
_entity.type
_entity.pdbx_description
1 polymer ?
#
loop_
_entity_poly.entity_id
_entity_poly.type
_entity_poly.pdbx_seq_one_letter_code
_entity_poly.pdbx_strand_id
1 'polypeptide(L)'
;MSGDAMTAQTDPALKNFQRLIDIGIALSAERDINRLMEKILLEAKDLTSADGGTLYIKTDEDALKFEIMRTDSLNIALGGTTGKDITFPPIRLFDPETGQPNQKNIASYCALTGESINIKDAYEAENFDFSGTKKFDEGTGYRSKS
;
A
#
# COMPACT_ATOMS: atom_id res chain seq x y z
N MET A 1 2.57 -52.47 -7.19
CA MET A 1 3.73 -51.61 -6.86
C MET A 1 3.93 -50.65 -8.00
N SER A 2 4.45 -49.46 -7.66
CA SER A 2 4.96 -48.38 -8.53
C SER A 2 3.95 -47.63 -9.40
N GLY A 3 3.71 -46.36 -9.05
CA GLY A 3 3.23 -45.38 -10.03
C GLY A 3 2.67 -44.04 -9.54
N ASP A 4 2.39 -43.84 -8.24
CA ASP A 4 1.65 -42.64 -7.76
C ASP A 4 2.52 -41.52 -7.14
N ALA A 5 3.81 -41.53 -7.41
CA ALA A 5 4.76 -40.56 -6.87
C ALA A 5 5.21 -39.56 -7.93
N MET A 6 4.28 -38.81 -8.55
CA MET A 6 4.68 -37.69 -9.42
C MET A 6 3.60 -36.60 -9.64
N THR A 7 2.79 -36.26 -8.63
CA THR A 7 1.81 -35.13 -8.75
C THR A 7 1.89 -34.08 -7.65
N ALA A 8 2.79 -34.22 -6.66
CA ALA A 8 2.99 -33.20 -5.62
C ALA A 8 3.88 -32.02 -6.09
N GLN A 9 3.81 -31.67 -7.38
CA GLN A 9 4.46 -30.47 -7.92
C GLN A 9 3.61 -29.25 -7.51
N THR A 10 3.86 -28.77 -6.29
CA THR A 10 3.53 -27.43 -5.75
C THR A 10 2.22 -26.82 -6.27
N ASP A 11 1.12 -27.16 -5.62
CA ASP A 11 -0.12 -26.38 -5.75
C ASP A 11 0.17 -24.91 -5.38
N PRO A 12 0.05 -23.96 -6.33
CA PRO A 12 0.28 -22.55 -6.06
C PRO A 12 -0.57 -22.01 -4.92
N ALA A 13 -1.77 -22.55 -4.71
CA ALA A 13 -2.65 -22.15 -3.62
C ALA A 13 -2.09 -22.55 -2.25
N LEU A 14 -1.59 -23.79 -2.11
CA LEU A 14 -0.92 -24.25 -0.88
C LEU A 14 0.36 -23.45 -0.60
N LYS A 15 1.14 -23.13 -1.65
CA LYS A 15 2.33 -22.30 -1.50
C LYS A 15 1.99 -20.89 -1.02
N ASN A 16 0.99 -20.24 -1.62
CA ASN A 16 0.56 -18.90 -1.21
C ASN A 16 -0.04 -18.90 0.21
N PHE A 17 -0.78 -19.95 0.58
CA PHE A 17 -1.30 -20.09 1.93
C PHE A 17 -0.20 -20.23 2.98
N GLN A 18 0.82 -21.05 2.71
CA GLN A 18 1.98 -21.17 3.60
C GLN A 18 2.72 -19.83 3.72
N ARG A 19 2.92 -19.12 2.60
CA ARG A 19 3.52 -17.78 2.60
C ARG A 19 2.75 -16.80 3.50
N LEU A 20 1.42 -16.79 3.41
CA LEU A 20 0.58 -15.93 4.26
C LEU A 20 0.74 -16.23 5.75
N ILE A 21 0.84 -17.51 6.12
CA ILE A 21 1.10 -17.93 7.51
C ILE A 21 2.47 -17.41 7.97
N ASP A 22 3.51 -17.62 7.17
CA ASP A 22 4.88 -17.22 7.51
C ASP A 22 4.99 -15.70 7.68
N ILE A 23 4.34 -14.93 6.80
CA ILE A 23 4.21 -13.48 6.90
C ILE A 23 3.50 -13.10 8.21
N GLY A 24 2.36 -13.72 8.51
CA GLY A 24 1.61 -13.44 9.74
C GLY A 24 2.44 -13.67 11.01
N ILE A 25 3.22 -14.75 11.06
CA ILE A 25 4.13 -15.04 12.17
C ILE A 25 5.23 -13.97 12.25
N ALA A 26 5.89 -13.66 11.13
CA ALA A 26 6.98 -12.68 11.09
C ALA A 26 6.53 -11.27 11.51
N LEU A 27 5.31 -10.89 11.14
CA LEU A 27 4.69 -9.63 11.55
C LEU A 27 4.35 -9.65 13.05
N SER A 28 3.80 -10.75 13.58
CA SER A 28 3.43 -10.86 15.00
C SER A 28 4.63 -10.82 15.97
N ALA A 29 5.81 -11.24 15.51
CA ALA A 29 7.03 -11.25 16.31
C ALA A 29 7.79 -9.91 16.28
N GLU A 30 7.48 -9.02 15.33
CA GLU A 30 8.16 -7.74 15.18
C GLU A 30 7.65 -6.74 16.22
N ARG A 31 8.58 -6.10 16.95
CA ARG A 31 8.27 -5.13 18.01
C ARG A 31 8.60 -3.70 17.60
N ASP A 32 9.48 -3.54 16.61
CA ASP A 32 9.80 -2.23 16.06
C ASP A 32 8.71 -1.85 15.04
N ILE A 33 7.97 -0.81 15.38
CA ILE A 33 6.84 -0.31 14.59
C ILE A 33 7.27 0.07 13.15
N ASN A 34 8.46 0.64 12.97
CA ASN A 34 8.98 1.02 11.65
C ASN A 34 9.32 -0.22 10.81
N ARG A 35 9.96 -1.22 11.42
CA ARG A 35 10.24 -2.51 10.78
C ARG A 35 8.96 -3.25 10.44
N LEU A 36 7.97 -3.20 11.33
CA LEU A 36 6.68 -3.85 11.14
C LEU A 36 5.98 -3.26 9.92
N MET A 37 5.84 -1.93 9.85
CA MET A 37 5.18 -1.27 8.73
C MET A 37 5.92 -1.47 7.41
N GLU A 38 7.25 -1.49 7.45
CA GLU A 38 8.06 -1.82 6.28
C GLU A 38 7.83 -3.24 5.79
N LYS A 39 7.83 -4.23 6.69
CA LYS A 39 7.50 -5.61 6.34
C LYS A 39 6.09 -5.72 5.76
N ILE A 40 5.09 -5.10 6.40
CA ILE A 40 3.69 -5.12 5.91
C ILE A 40 3.64 -4.62 4.47
N LEU A 41 4.26 -3.46 4.18
CA LEU A 41 4.20 -2.88 2.84
C LEU A 41 4.93 -3.75 1.81
N LEU A 42 6.12 -4.23 2.13
CA LEU A 42 6.92 -5.04 1.21
C LEU A 42 6.25 -6.39 0.91
N GLU A 43 5.71 -7.06 1.92
CA GLU A 43 4.99 -8.32 1.73
C GLU A 43 3.67 -8.11 0.96
N ALA A 44 2.94 -7.02 1.23
CA ALA A 44 1.74 -6.68 0.47
C ALA A 44 2.06 -6.44 -1.02
N LYS A 45 3.12 -5.68 -1.31
CA LYS A 45 3.58 -5.46 -2.68
C LYS A 45 3.95 -6.75 -3.38
N ASP A 46 4.70 -7.64 -2.72
CA ASP A 46 5.13 -8.90 -3.32
C ASP A 46 3.93 -9.83 -3.59
N LEU A 47 2.98 -9.92 -2.65
CA LEU A 47 1.74 -10.69 -2.82
C LEU A 47 0.89 -10.20 -4.00
N THR A 48 0.83 -8.89 -4.23
CA THR A 48 0.06 -8.30 -5.35
C THR A 48 0.89 -8.06 -6.61
N SER A 49 2.19 -8.37 -6.59
CA SER A 49 3.15 -8.03 -7.65
C SER A 49 3.12 -6.53 -8.03
N ALA A 50 2.94 -5.66 -7.04
CA ALA A 50 2.87 -4.22 -7.24
C ALA A 50 4.27 -3.57 -7.26
N ASP A 51 4.51 -2.67 -8.21
CA ASP A 51 5.75 -1.87 -8.30
C ASP A 51 5.82 -0.79 -7.21
N GLY A 52 4.66 -0.21 -6.86
CA GLY A 52 4.51 0.87 -5.91
C GLY A 52 3.65 0.48 -4.71
N GLY A 53 3.91 1.11 -3.56
CA GLY A 53 3.09 0.96 -2.36
C GLY A 53 3.31 2.12 -1.38
N THR A 54 2.23 2.55 -0.72
CA THR A 54 2.27 3.55 0.35
C THR A 54 1.44 3.05 1.52
N LEU A 55 1.98 3.18 2.74
CA LEU A 55 1.25 2.90 3.98
C LEU A 55 1.10 4.20 4.77
N TYR A 56 -0.12 4.40 5.26
CA TYR A 56 -0.52 5.56 6.04
C TYR A 56 -0.91 5.13 7.45
N ILE A 57 -0.67 6.00 8.42
CA ILE A 57 -1.20 5.87 9.78
C ILE A 57 -2.17 7.02 10.03
N LYS A 58 -3.36 6.66 10.53
CA LYS A 58 -4.35 7.64 10.98
C LYS A 58 -3.84 8.31 12.25
N THR A 59 -3.83 9.64 12.28
CA THR A 59 -3.49 10.45 13.44
C THR A 59 -4.73 10.80 14.27
N ASP A 60 -4.51 11.30 15.48
CA ASP A 60 -5.59 11.74 16.38
C ASP A 60 -6.38 12.93 15.83
N GLU A 61 -5.79 13.70 14.90
CA GLU A 61 -6.41 14.85 14.23
C GLU A 61 -7.19 14.47 12.95
N ASP A 62 -7.61 13.20 12.83
CA ASP A 62 -8.33 12.67 11.67
C ASP A 62 -7.61 12.97 10.33
N ALA A 63 -6.31 12.69 10.30
CA ALA A 63 -5.50 12.78 9.09
C ALA A 63 -4.71 11.49 8.85
N LEU A 64 -4.34 11.23 7.60
CA LEU A 64 -3.51 10.11 7.19
C LEU A 64 -2.08 10.62 6.99
N LYS A 65 -1.19 10.24 7.89
CA LYS A 65 0.23 10.53 7.80
C LYS A 65 0.91 9.46 6.95
N PHE A 66 1.72 9.88 5.99
CA PHE A 66 2.58 8.98 5.24
C PHE A 66 3.67 8.40 6.15
N GLU A 67 3.78 7.08 6.20
CA GLU A 67 4.76 6.43 7.07
C GLU A 67 5.82 5.65 6.30
N ILE A 68 5.44 5.04 5.18
CA ILE A 68 6.39 4.40 4.27
C ILE A 68 5.88 4.49 2.84
N MET A 69 6.81 4.77 1.92
CA MET A 69 6.59 4.79 0.48
C MET A 69 7.68 3.97 -0.22
N ARG A 70 7.28 3.09 -1.12
CA ARG A 70 8.16 2.25 -1.94
C ARG A 70 7.71 2.29 -3.39
N THR A 71 8.60 2.62 -4.31
CA THR A 71 8.38 2.49 -5.76
C THR A 71 9.66 1.97 -6.40
N ASP A 72 9.66 0.71 -6.85
CA ASP A 72 10.90 0.01 -7.19
C ASP A 72 11.49 0.51 -8.51
N SER A 73 10.65 0.68 -9.53
CA SER A 73 11.02 1.24 -10.83
C SER A 73 11.68 2.63 -10.77
N LEU A 74 11.37 3.41 -9.72
CA LEU A 74 11.91 4.74 -9.48
C LEU A 74 13.03 4.77 -8.42
N ASN A 75 13.35 3.61 -7.82
CA ASN A 75 14.26 3.50 -6.69
C ASN A 75 13.87 4.43 -5.51
N ILE A 76 12.57 4.60 -5.29
CA ILE A 76 12.03 5.41 -4.19
C ILE A 76 11.83 4.52 -2.98
N ALA A 77 12.54 4.85 -1.90
CA ALA A 77 12.37 4.26 -0.59
C ALA A 77 12.44 5.37 0.47
N LEU A 78 11.27 5.75 0.99
CA LEU A 78 11.10 6.76 2.04
C LEU A 78 10.35 6.16 3.23
N GLY A 79 10.62 6.64 4.44
CA GLY A 79 10.03 6.15 5.67
C GLY A 79 10.42 4.71 6.03
N GLY A 80 9.70 4.12 6.98
CA GLY A 80 10.06 2.83 7.58
C GLY A 80 11.45 2.90 8.22
N THR A 81 12.32 1.92 7.94
CA THR A 81 13.68 1.90 8.51
C THR A 81 14.75 2.59 7.67
N THR A 82 14.38 3.28 6.59
CA THR A 82 15.35 3.91 5.68
C THR A 82 16.08 5.12 6.27
N GLY A 83 15.55 5.72 7.33
CA GLY A 83 16.02 6.99 7.88
C GLY A 83 15.81 8.19 6.96
N LYS A 84 15.03 8.04 5.87
CA LYS A 84 14.66 9.13 4.97
C LYS A 84 13.22 9.54 5.25
N ASP A 85 13.02 10.74 5.77
CA ASP A 85 11.67 11.22 6.10
C ASP A 85 10.82 11.46 4.85
N ILE A 86 9.50 11.30 5.01
CA ILE A 86 8.52 11.67 4.01
C ILE A 86 8.04 13.10 4.29
N THR A 87 8.30 14.00 3.35
CA THR A 87 7.95 15.43 3.49
C THR A 87 6.59 15.79 2.89
N PHE A 88 5.82 14.81 2.40
CA PHE A 88 4.47 15.05 1.91
C PHE A 88 3.53 15.41 3.06
N PRO A 89 2.64 16.41 2.87
CA PRO A 89 1.69 16.78 3.90
C PRO A 89 0.69 15.63 4.15
N PRO A 90 0.21 15.45 5.39
CA PRO A 90 -0.78 14.42 5.69
C PRO A 90 -2.10 14.71 4.97
N ILE A 91 -2.83 13.66 4.63
CA ILE A 91 -4.12 13.75 3.95
C ILE A 91 -5.22 13.87 5.00
N ARG A 92 -5.91 15.01 5.07
CA ARG A 92 -7.02 15.18 6.01
C ARG A 92 -8.24 14.35 5.60
N LEU A 93 -8.86 13.68 6.57
CA LEU A 93 -10.10 12.92 6.37
C LEU A 93 -11.34 13.81 6.26
N PHE A 94 -11.29 15.00 6.84
CA PHE A 94 -12.37 15.98 6.79
C PHE A 94 -11.84 17.34 6.35
N ASP A 95 -12.67 18.07 5.61
CA ASP A 95 -12.39 19.45 5.23
C ASP A 95 -12.39 20.35 6.48
N PRO A 96 -11.34 21.16 6.70
CA PRO A 96 -11.18 21.92 7.95
C PRO A 96 -12.15 23.09 8.09
N GLU A 97 -12.71 23.60 6.98
CA GLU A 97 -13.63 24.74 7.00
C GLU A 97 -15.09 24.30 7.11
N THR A 98 -15.44 23.24 6.39
CA THR A 98 -16.83 22.76 6.24
C THR A 98 -17.14 21.54 7.10
N GLY A 99 -16.12 20.83 7.61
CA GLY A 99 -16.26 19.57 8.35
C GLY A 99 -16.72 18.38 7.49
N GLN A 100 -16.83 18.55 6.18
CA GLN A 100 -17.33 17.50 5.30
C GLN A 100 -16.29 16.41 5.06
N PRO A 101 -16.68 15.13 4.91
CA PRO A 101 -15.75 14.05 4.63
C PRO A 101 -15.02 14.25 3.30
N ASN A 102 -13.70 14.10 3.29
CA ASN A 102 -12.88 14.14 2.08
C ASN A 102 -12.98 12.81 1.33
N GLN A 103 -14.05 12.64 0.56
CA GLN A 103 -14.27 11.45 -0.28
C GLN A 103 -13.65 11.56 -1.67
N LYS A 104 -13.06 12.72 -2.01
CA LYS A 104 -12.40 12.92 -3.31
C LYS A 104 -11.03 12.27 -3.37
N ASN A 105 -10.28 12.26 -2.27
CA ASN A 105 -8.99 11.57 -2.20
C ASN A 105 -9.20 10.08 -1.92
N ILE A 106 -8.56 9.19 -2.69
CA ILE A 106 -8.75 7.75 -2.59
C ILE A 106 -8.33 7.17 -1.24
N ALA A 107 -7.21 7.61 -0.67
CA ALA A 107 -6.74 7.10 0.62
C ALA A 107 -7.70 7.52 1.75
N SER A 108 -8.16 8.77 1.70
CA SER A 108 -9.17 9.29 2.62
C SER A 108 -10.50 8.55 2.49
N TYR A 109 -10.98 8.32 1.26
CA TYR A 109 -12.20 7.55 1.01
C TYR A 109 -12.10 6.15 1.65
N CYS A 110 -11.05 5.39 1.34
CA CYS A 110 -10.84 4.05 1.91
C CYS A 110 -10.82 4.07 3.44
N ALA A 111 -10.13 5.06 4.04
CA ALA A 111 -10.05 5.19 5.49
C ALA A 111 -11.39 5.54 6.15
N LEU A 112 -12.25 6.29 5.47
CA LEU A 112 -13.58 6.70 5.96
C LEU A 112 -14.62 5.59 5.82
N THR A 113 -14.60 4.83 4.72
CA THR A 113 -15.63 3.83 4.40
C THR A 113 -15.24 2.42 4.80
N GLY A 114 -13.94 2.12 4.92
CA GLY A 114 -13.43 0.77 5.07
C GLY A 114 -13.53 -0.08 3.78
N GLU A 115 -13.94 0.52 2.67
CA GLU A 115 -14.08 -0.17 1.38
C GLU A 115 -12.73 -0.26 0.67
N SER A 116 -12.45 -1.44 0.09
CA SER A 116 -11.32 -1.62 -0.81
C SER A 116 -11.68 -1.15 -2.21
N ILE A 117 -10.86 -0.28 -2.79
CA ILE A 117 -11.04 0.24 -4.15
C ILE A 117 -9.98 -0.36 -5.07
N ASN A 118 -10.38 -0.78 -6.27
CA ASN A 118 -9.49 -1.15 -7.35
C ASN A 118 -9.75 -0.28 -8.58
N ILE A 119 -8.73 0.44 -9.04
CA ILE A 119 -8.80 1.34 -10.20
C ILE A 119 -7.77 0.88 -11.22
N LYS A 120 -8.25 0.54 -12.43
CA LYS A 120 -7.41 0.04 -13.51
C LYS A 120 -6.38 1.08 -13.96
N ASP A 121 -6.80 2.32 -14.15
CA ASP A 121 -5.92 3.43 -14.52
C ASP A 121 -6.34 4.71 -13.79
N ALA A 122 -5.41 5.30 -13.03
CA ALA A 122 -5.64 6.54 -12.28
C ALA A 122 -5.99 7.74 -13.18
N TYR A 123 -5.66 7.67 -14.47
CA TYR A 123 -5.94 8.72 -15.44
C TYR A 123 -7.36 8.66 -15.99
N GLU A 124 -8.03 7.50 -15.92
CA GLU A 124 -9.38 7.26 -16.44
C GLU A 124 -10.47 7.31 -15.35
N ALA A 125 -10.09 7.35 -14.08
CA ALA A 125 -11.04 7.37 -12.98
C ALA A 125 -11.70 8.75 -12.83
N GLU A 126 -13.03 8.78 -12.88
CA GLU A 126 -13.83 10.01 -12.80
C GLU A 126 -14.26 10.37 -11.36
N ASN A 127 -14.33 9.38 -10.47
CA ASN A 127 -14.93 9.55 -9.13
C ASN A 127 -13.94 10.06 -8.07
N PHE A 128 -12.64 10.12 -8.38
CA PHE A 128 -11.60 10.51 -7.42
C PHE A 128 -10.67 11.57 -7.99
N ASP A 129 -10.17 12.42 -7.11
CA ASP A 129 -9.16 13.42 -7.43
C ASP A 129 -7.76 12.78 -7.46
N PHE A 130 -7.30 12.48 -8.67
CA PHE A 130 -5.95 11.99 -8.93
C PHE A 130 -4.94 13.10 -9.24
N SER A 131 -5.26 14.38 -9.02
CA SER A 131 -4.33 15.48 -9.33
C SER A 131 -2.99 15.36 -8.58
N GLY A 132 -3.01 14.89 -7.33
CA GLY A 132 -1.79 14.62 -6.56
C GLY A 132 -0.95 13.49 -7.16
N THR A 133 -1.59 12.37 -7.53
CA THR A 133 -0.94 11.24 -8.20
C THR A 133 -0.37 11.64 -9.56
N LYS A 134 -1.15 12.36 -10.36
CA LYS A 134 -0.72 12.86 -11.69
C LYS A 134 0.48 13.79 -11.58
N LYS A 135 0.52 14.69 -10.59
CA LYS A 135 1.69 15.54 -10.32
C LYS A 135 2.93 14.75 -9.93
N PHE A 136 2.78 13.71 -9.10
CA PHE A 136 3.88 12.81 -8.73
C PHE A 136 4.41 12.07 -9.97
N ASP A 137 3.51 11.53 -10.79
CA ASP A 137 3.81 10.82 -12.03
C ASP A 137 4.52 11.72 -13.05
N GLU A 138 4.03 12.94 -13.26
CA GLU A 138 4.67 13.96 -14.12
C GLU A 138 6.08 14.33 -13.65
N GLY A 139 6.29 14.40 -12.32
CA GLY A 139 7.59 14.73 -11.73
C GLY A 139 8.61 13.59 -11.77
N THR A 140 8.16 12.34 -11.90
CA THR A 140 9.02 11.16 -11.83
C THR A 140 9.09 10.36 -13.13
N GLY A 141 8.23 10.65 -14.11
CA GLY A 141 8.06 9.86 -15.33
C GLY A 141 7.29 8.55 -15.10
N TYR A 142 6.62 8.41 -13.95
CA TYR A 142 5.84 7.24 -13.59
C TYR A 142 4.43 7.27 -14.17
N ARG A 143 3.74 6.12 -14.20
CA ARG A 143 2.31 6.05 -14.54
C ARG A 143 1.61 5.10 -13.60
N SER A 144 0.74 5.67 -12.76
CA SER A 144 -0.03 4.96 -11.75
C SER A 144 -1.22 4.20 -12.37
N LYS A 145 -1.15 2.86 -12.35
CA LYS A 145 -2.17 1.93 -12.85
C LYS A 145 -2.11 0.58 -12.11
N SER A 146 -3.17 -0.22 -12.22
CA SER A 146 -3.26 -1.56 -11.61
C SER A 146 -3.24 -2.68 -12.66
#